data_AF-A0A1G7XIK3-F1
#
_entry.id   AF-A0A1G7XIK3-F1
#
_cell.length_a   1.000
_cell.length_b   1.000
_cell.length_c   1.000
_cell.angle_alpha   90.00
_cell.angle_beta   90.00
_cell.angle_gamma   90.00
#
_symmetry.space_group_name_H-M   'P 1'
#
loop_
_entity.id
_entity.type
_entity.pdbx_description
1 polymer ?
#
loop_
_entity_poly.entity_id
_entity_poly.type
_entity_poly.pdbx_seq_one_letter_code
_entity_poly.pdbx_strand_id
1 'polypeptide(L)'
;MAKTLAERRRYDRDRKRRQRQARREAGVPSVSTLNAAIAEGLAFAMRSADRSQWGAGKQPVDLADIFQTAQRILVNRHRCNPDHVREALKRAASPRPEHGWPSYTQSMTSPDDGRQHH
;
A
#
# COMPACT_ATOMS: atom_id res chain seq x y z
N MET A 1 28.41 24.92 -18.00
CA MET A 1 29.09 23.68 -17.58
C MET A 1 28.06 22.63 -17.23
N ALA A 2 28.19 21.39 -17.73
CA ALA A 2 27.23 20.32 -17.46
C ALA A 2 27.42 19.77 -16.03
N LYS A 3 26.34 19.63 -15.25
CA LYS A 3 26.37 19.07 -13.89
C LYS A 3 26.93 17.64 -13.89
N THR A 4 27.81 17.36 -12.93
CA THR A 4 28.41 16.03 -12.74
C THR A 4 27.35 14.99 -12.34
N LEU A 5 27.60 13.71 -12.59
CA LEU A 5 26.67 12.63 -12.21
C LEU A 5 26.38 12.63 -10.70
N ALA A 6 27.39 12.94 -9.87
CA ALA A 6 27.26 13.03 -8.42
C ALA A 6 26.33 14.17 -7.98
N GLU A 7 26.42 15.34 -8.63
CA GLU A 7 25.54 16.48 -8.38
C GLU A 7 24.08 16.17 -8.77
N ARG A 8 23.87 15.48 -9.90
CA ARG A 8 22.53 15.04 -10.31
C ARG A 8 21.91 14.10 -9.27
N ARG A 9 22.67 13.12 -8.78
CA ARG A 9 22.22 12.19 -7.72
C ARG A 9 21.92 12.88 -6.39
N ARG A 10 22.69 13.91 -6.01
CA ARG A 10 22.41 14.71 -4.81
C ARG A 10 21.11 15.49 -4.97
N TYR A 11 20.97 16.21 -6.09
CA TYR A 11 19.76 16.97 -6.41
C TYR A 11 18.50 16.10 -6.42
N ASP A 12 18.56 14.90 -7.03
CA ASP A 12 17.43 13.97 -7.05
C ASP A 12 17.05 13.46 -5.66
N ARG A 13 18.05 13.18 -4.80
CA ARG A 13 17.80 12.79 -3.41
C ARG A 13 17.11 13.90 -2.63
N ASP A 14 17.58 15.14 -2.78
CA ASP A 14 17.00 16.29 -2.10
C ASP A 14 15.59 16.57 -2.60
N ARG A 15 15.37 16.51 -3.91
CA ARG A 15 14.04 16.60 -4.53
C ARG A 15 13.09 15.55 -3.97
N LYS A 16 13.50 14.29 -3.93
CA LYS A 16 12.69 13.18 -3.39
C LYS A 16 12.41 13.36 -1.89
N ARG A 17 13.39 13.84 -1.12
CA ARG A 17 13.21 14.14 0.31
C ARG A 17 12.16 15.23 0.52
N ARG A 18 12.26 16.35 -0.21
CA ARG A 18 11.26 17.44 -0.17
C ARG A 18 9.86 16.95 -0.56
N GLN A 19 9.76 16.16 -1.62
CA GLN A 19 8.49 15.58 -2.05
C GLN A 19 7.87 14.67 -0.98
N ARG A 20 8.67 13.83 -0.32
CA ARG A 20 8.21 12.95 0.76
C ARG A 20 7.75 13.76 1.97
N GLN A 21 8.47 14.83 2.32
CA GLN A 21 8.11 15.71 3.41
C GLN A 21 6.79 16.43 3.14
N ALA A 22 6.65 17.06 1.97
CA ALA A 22 5.41 17.73 1.58
C ALA A 22 4.20 16.78 1.58
N ARG A 23 4.38 15.53 1.14
CA ARG A 23 3.33 14.49 1.22
C ARG A 23 2.96 14.12 2.65
N ARG A 24 3.94 14.06 3.57
CA ARG A 24 3.68 13.80 4.99
C ARG A 24 2.93 14.96 5.63
N GLU A 25 3.33 16.19 5.35
CA GLU A 25 2.67 17.41 5.84
C GLU A 25 1.23 17.50 5.32
N ALA A 26 0.98 17.10 4.07
CA ALA A 26 -0.37 16.98 3.51
C ALA A 26 -1.18 15.79 4.09
N GLY A 27 -0.59 14.96 4.95
CA GLY A 27 -1.26 13.78 5.52
C GLY A 27 -1.52 12.67 4.51
N VAL A 28 -0.75 12.60 3.42
CA VAL A 28 -0.87 11.53 2.41
C VAL A 28 -0.21 10.26 2.95
N PRO A 29 -0.92 9.12 3.00
CA PRO A 29 -0.34 7.87 3.47
C PRO A 29 0.80 7.42 2.55
N SER A 30 1.86 6.87 3.15
CA SER A 30 2.90 6.19 2.40
C SER A 30 2.40 4.83 1.91
N VAL A 31 3.01 4.28 0.83
CA VAL A 31 2.61 2.98 0.28
C VAL A 31 2.77 1.86 1.31
N SER A 32 3.86 1.87 2.10
CA SER A 32 4.07 0.87 3.14
C SER A 32 3.02 0.97 4.25
N THR A 33 2.68 2.19 4.68
CA THR A 33 1.63 2.42 5.69
C THR A 33 0.26 1.97 5.17
N LEU A 34 -0.06 2.28 3.91
CA LEU A 34 -1.30 1.86 3.27
C LEU A 34 -1.42 0.34 3.21
N ASN A 35 -0.37 -0.34 2.73
CA ASN A 35 -0.36 -1.80 2.62
C ASN A 35 -0.46 -2.48 4.00
N ALA A 36 0.24 -1.94 5.01
CA ALA A 36 0.16 -2.44 6.38
C ALA A 36 -1.26 -2.30 6.95
N ALA A 37 -1.92 -1.16 6.72
CA ALA A 37 -3.29 -0.94 7.18
C ALA A 37 -4.30 -1.87 6.48
N ILE A 38 -4.13 -2.15 5.18
CA ILE A 38 -4.96 -3.12 4.45
C ILE A 38 -4.74 -4.54 4.99
N ALA A 39 -3.49 -4.95 5.20
CA ALA A 39 -3.15 -6.25 5.75
C ALA A 39 -3.71 -6.43 7.17
N GLU A 40 -3.63 -5.40 8.02
CA GLU A 40 -4.23 -5.42 9.35
C GLU A 40 -5.77 -5.48 9.28
N GLY A 41 -6.39 -4.72 8.37
CA GLY A 41 -7.84 -4.81 8.10
C GLY A 41 -8.29 -6.22 7.70
N LEU A 42 -7.52 -6.89 6.83
CA LEU A 42 -7.74 -8.28 6.47
C LEU A 42 -7.61 -9.21 7.68
N ALA A 43 -6.57 -9.04 8.50
CA ALA A 43 -6.38 -9.83 9.71
C ALA A 43 -7.54 -9.66 10.71
N PHE A 44 -8.09 -8.45 10.84
CA PHE A 44 -9.30 -8.20 11.64
C PHE A 44 -10.52 -8.91 11.07
N ALA A 45 -10.77 -8.80 9.76
CA ALA A 45 -11.89 -9.47 9.11
C ALA A 45 -11.78 -11.01 9.24
N MET A 46 -10.56 -11.55 9.11
CA MET A 46 -10.27 -12.97 9.29
C MET A 46 -10.32 -13.44 10.74
N ARG A 47 -10.19 -12.54 11.74
CA ARG A 47 -10.40 -12.90 13.16
C ARG A 47 -11.87 -13.18 13.45
N SER A 48 -12.75 -12.41 12.82
CA SER A 48 -14.21 -12.57 12.95
C SER A 48 -14.73 -13.75 12.12
N ALA A 49 -14.01 -14.12 11.05
CA ALA A 49 -14.24 -15.36 10.32
C ALA A 49 -13.71 -16.54 11.15
N ASP A 50 -14.59 -17.48 11.49
CA ASP A 50 -14.22 -18.66 12.28
C ASP A 50 -13.12 -19.47 11.55
N ARG A 51 -11.97 -19.65 12.21
CA ARG A 51 -10.78 -20.33 11.65
C ARG A 51 -11.06 -21.78 11.26
N SER A 52 -12.13 -22.38 11.78
CA SER A 52 -12.57 -23.73 11.45
C SER A 52 -13.33 -23.84 10.11
N GLN A 53 -13.70 -22.72 9.48
CA GLN A 53 -14.64 -22.67 8.35
C GLN A 53 -14.00 -22.66 6.95
N TRP A 54 -12.89 -23.37 6.74
CA TRP A 54 -12.42 -23.60 5.37
C TRP A 54 -13.34 -24.56 4.57
N GLY A 55 -14.41 -25.09 5.21
CA GLY A 55 -15.51 -25.88 4.62
C GLY A 55 -16.77 -25.09 4.23
N ALA A 56 -17.76 -25.79 3.67
CA ALA A 56 -19.02 -25.21 3.17
C ALA A 56 -19.89 -24.63 4.28
N GLY A 57 -20.33 -23.37 4.15
CA GLY A 57 -21.06 -22.61 5.19
C GLY A 57 -20.48 -21.22 5.51
N LYS A 58 -19.50 -20.76 4.72
CA LYS A 58 -18.67 -19.57 4.94
C LYS A 58 -19.50 -18.28 4.99
N GLN A 59 -19.32 -17.47 6.03
CA GLN A 59 -19.58 -16.04 5.88
C GLN A 59 -18.47 -15.44 5.00
N PRO A 60 -18.81 -14.79 3.88
CA PRO A 60 -17.82 -14.15 3.04
C PRO A 60 -17.15 -13.01 3.82
N VAL A 61 -15.84 -12.85 3.61
CA VAL A 61 -15.14 -11.66 4.09
C VAL A 61 -15.56 -10.48 3.22
N ASP A 62 -16.21 -9.48 3.83
CA ASP A 62 -16.58 -8.27 3.13
C ASP A 62 -15.37 -7.34 2.95
N LEU A 63 -15.11 -6.96 1.71
CA LEU A 63 -14.06 -6.00 1.36
C LEU A 63 -14.33 -4.62 1.98
N ALA A 64 -15.60 -4.26 2.15
CA ALA A 64 -15.99 -3.00 2.79
C ALA A 64 -15.48 -2.91 4.22
N ASP A 65 -15.55 -4.00 4.98
CA ASP A 65 -15.06 -4.07 6.36
C ASP A 65 -13.54 -3.92 6.44
N ILE A 66 -12.82 -4.55 5.50
CA ILE A 66 -11.36 -4.42 5.38
C ILE A 66 -11.00 -2.95 5.14
N PHE A 67 -11.64 -2.29 4.17
CA PHE A 67 -11.34 -0.90 3.83
C PHE A 67 -11.77 0.10 4.90
N GLN A 68 -12.91 -0.13 5.58
CA GLN A 68 -13.33 0.70 6.70
C GLN A 68 -12.33 0.59 7.86
N THR A 69 -11.85 -0.62 8.15
CA THR A 69 -10.83 -0.86 9.17
C THR A 69 -9.51 -0.19 8.79
N ALA A 70 -9.04 -0.38 7.55
CA ALA A 70 -7.82 0.25 7.06
C ALA A 70 -7.91 1.79 7.10
N GLN A 71 -9.05 2.36 6.71
CA GLN A 71 -9.29 3.81 6.80
C GLN A 71 -9.21 4.30 8.25
N ARG A 72 -9.84 3.59 9.20
CA ARG A 72 -9.77 3.93 10.63
C ARG A 72 -8.33 3.88 11.15
N ILE A 73 -7.54 2.88 10.78
CA ILE A 73 -6.12 2.79 11.15
C ILE A 73 -5.36 4.00 10.60
N LEU A 74 -5.50 4.32 9.32
CA LEU A 74 -4.78 5.41 8.67
C LEU A 74 -5.14 6.79 9.24
N VAL A 75 -6.42 7.04 9.50
CA VAL A 75 -6.89 8.33 10.04
C VAL A 75 -6.60 8.44 11.53
N ASN A 76 -6.94 7.43 12.33
CA ASN A 76 -6.89 7.54 13.79
C ASN A 76 -5.48 7.28 14.34
N ARG A 77 -4.80 6.24 13.85
CA ARG A 77 -3.47 5.85 14.32
C ARG A 77 -2.37 6.66 13.63
N HIS A 78 -2.47 6.81 12.32
CA HIS A 78 -1.43 7.49 11.53
C HIS A 78 -1.73 8.97 11.24
N ARG A 79 -2.86 9.51 11.73
CA ARG A 79 -3.24 10.93 11.57
C ARG A 79 -3.20 11.41 10.11
N CYS A 80 -3.45 10.51 9.17
CA CYS A 80 -3.50 10.84 7.75
C CYS A 80 -4.78 11.61 7.43
N ASN A 81 -4.73 12.40 6.36
CA ASN A 81 -5.91 13.13 5.88
C ASN A 81 -6.94 12.13 5.33
N PRO A 82 -8.21 12.15 5.80
CA PRO A 82 -9.26 11.23 5.37
C PRO A 82 -9.50 11.18 3.85
N ASP A 83 -9.44 12.33 3.17
CA ASP A 83 -9.70 12.40 1.73
C ASP A 83 -8.58 11.73 0.94
N HIS A 84 -7.33 11.98 1.33
CA HIS A 84 -6.17 11.31 0.73
C HIS A 84 -6.14 9.81 1.04
N VAL A 85 -6.62 9.40 2.21
CA VAL A 85 -6.75 7.98 2.57
C VAL A 85 -7.78 7.29 1.68
N ARG A 86 -8.96 7.89 1.49
CA ARG A 86 -10.01 7.32 0.62
C ARG A 86 -9.52 7.13 -0.81
N GLU A 87 -8.90 8.16 -1.38
CA GLU A 87 -8.34 8.09 -2.74
C GLU A 87 -7.20 7.06 -2.85
N ALA A 88 -6.34 6.96 -1.83
CA ALA A 88 -5.26 5.98 -1.80
C ALA A 88 -5.79 4.54 -1.74
N LEU A 89 -6.80 4.26 -0.90
CA LEU A 89 -7.45 2.96 -0.80
C LEU A 89 -8.16 2.59 -2.11
N LYS A 90 -8.94 3.52 -2.68
CA LYS A 90 -9.61 3.33 -3.98
C LYS A 90 -8.62 3.00 -5.08
N ARG A 91 -7.50 3.73 -5.16
CA ARG A 91 -6.44 3.48 -6.13
C ARG A 91 -5.74 2.14 -5.90
N ALA A 92 -5.50 1.74 -4.66
CA ALA A 92 -4.88 0.46 -4.34
C ALA A 92 -5.77 -0.73 -4.74
N ALA A 93 -7.09 -0.57 -4.61
CA ALA A 93 -8.10 -1.56 -4.98
C ALA A 93 -8.45 -1.56 -6.48
N SER A 94 -8.00 -0.56 -7.24
CA SER A 94 -8.34 -0.43 -8.65
C SER A 94 -7.77 -1.59 -9.45
N PRO A 95 -8.56 -2.20 -10.36
CA PRO A 95 -8.05 -3.21 -11.28
C PRO A 95 -6.84 -2.67 -12.03
N ARG A 96 -5.79 -3.49 -12.11
CA ARG A 96 -4.63 -3.17 -12.92
C ARG A 96 -4.68 -4.00 -14.21
N PRO A 97 -4.16 -3.49 -15.33
CA PRO A 97 -4.16 -4.23 -16.60
C PRO A 97 -3.57 -5.64 -16.47
N GLU A 98 -2.57 -5.81 -15.60
CA GLU A 98 -1.89 -7.08 -15.38
C GLU A 98 -2.79 -8.14 -14.72
N HIS A 99 -3.83 -7.74 -13.97
CA HIS A 99 -4.76 -8.69 -13.32
C HIS A 99 -5.60 -9.50 -14.33
N GLY A 100 -5.69 -9.03 -15.58
CA GLY A 100 -6.38 -9.75 -16.66
C GLY A 100 -5.51 -10.79 -17.36
N TRP A 101 -4.22 -10.89 -17.03
CA TRP A 101 -3.31 -11.83 -17.66
C TRP A 101 -3.38 -13.19 -16.95
N PRO A 102 -3.64 -14.31 -17.67
CA PRO A 102 -3.80 -15.63 -17.05
C PRO A 102 -2.59 -16.11 -16.24
N SER A 103 -1.39 -15.64 -16.59
CA SER A 103 -0.13 -15.97 -15.95
C SER A 103 0.29 -14.97 -14.87
N TYR A 104 -0.49 -13.92 -14.61
CA TYR A 104 -0.15 -12.94 -13.59
C TYR A 104 -0.51 -13.46 -12.20
N THR A 105 0.46 -14.14 -11.59
CA THR A 105 0.50 -14.34 -10.15
C THR A 105 1.41 -13.27 -9.55
N GLN A 106 0.97 -12.63 -8.46
CA GLN A 106 1.77 -11.65 -7.73
C GLN A 106 3.11 -12.30 -7.35
N SER A 107 4.22 -11.89 -7.98
CA SER A 107 5.52 -12.48 -7.66
C SER A 107 5.85 -12.12 -6.21
N MET A 108 6.07 -13.12 -5.36
CA MET A 108 6.54 -12.93 -3.97
C MET A 108 8.01 -12.47 -3.93
N THR A 109 8.41 -11.54 -4.79
CA THR A 109 9.71 -10.90 -4.68
C THR A 109 9.61 -9.81 -3.63
N SER A 110 9.97 -10.19 -2.40
CA SER A 110 10.37 -9.25 -1.34
C SER A 110 11.23 -8.14 -1.92
N PRO A 111 10.97 -6.86 -1.60
CA PRO A 111 11.81 -5.75 -2.06
C PRO A 111 13.07 -5.70 -1.19
N ASP A 112 13.86 -6.77 -1.18
CA ASP A 112 15.21 -6.79 -0.63
C ASP A 112 15.97 -8.01 -1.16
N ASP A 113 16.30 -8.00 -2.45
CA ASP A 113 17.56 -8.61 -2.88
C ASP A 113 18.00 -7.95 -4.18
N GLY A 114 18.79 -6.89 -4.02
CA GLY A 114 19.47 -6.28 -5.15
C GLY A 114 20.48 -7.26 -5.72
N ARG A 115 20.15 -7.96 -6.80
CA ARG A 115 21.16 -8.52 -7.70
C ARG A 115 20.82 -8.30 -9.16
N GLN A 116 21.88 -7.85 -9.82
CA GLN A 116 22.02 -7.44 -11.21
C GLN A 116 21.78 -8.62 -12.13
N HIS A 117 21.18 -8.37 -13.30
CA HIS A 117 21.51 -9.13 -14.50
C HIS A 117 21.83 -8.15 -15.62
N HIS A 118 23.13 -8.02 -15.85
CA HIS A 118 23.72 -7.75 -17.16
C HIS A 118 23.40 -8.88 -18.11
#